data_AF-A0A969B430-F1
#
_entry.id   AF-A0A969B430-F1
#
_cell.length_a   1.000
_cell.length_b   1.000
_cell.length_c   1.000
_cell.angle_alpha   90.00
_cell.angle_beta   90.00
_cell.angle_gamma   90.00
#
_symmetry.space_group_name_H-M   'P 1'
#
loop_
_entity.id
_entity.type
_entity.pdbx_description
1 polymer ?
#
loop_
_entity_poly.entity_id
_entity_poly.type
_entity_poly.pdbx_seq_one_letter_code
_entity_poly.pdbx_strand_id
1 'polypeptide(L)'
;MEVTRINTLFGSIVLKRHPRWNQLTGGTTGGAAYKSAADQLVILDMENLKYRYLRGRDTKYEKTLEANGMDGMKSGWITECGAEVHQPKTHFRITGLTAAAIDS
;
A
#
# COMPACT_ATOMS: atom_id res chain seq x y z
N MET A 1 0.77 -18.01 -4.01
CA MET A 1 0.83 -16.57 -4.35
C MET A 1 1.45 -16.49 -5.73
N GLU A 2 0.67 -16.13 -6.73
CA GLU A 2 1.17 -16.05 -8.11
C GLU A 2 1.99 -14.79 -8.30
N VAL A 3 3.22 -14.96 -8.76
CA VAL A 3 4.19 -13.90 -9.01
C VAL A 3 4.72 -14.14 -10.41
N THR A 4 4.62 -13.12 -11.27
CA THR A 4 5.13 -13.17 -12.64
C THR A 4 6.40 -12.35 -12.72
N ARG A 5 7.42 -12.84 -13.43
CA ARG A 5 8.69 -12.13 -13.60
C ARG A 5 8.87 -11.77 -15.06
N ILE A 6 9.22 -10.51 -15.32
CA ILE A 6 9.60 -10.02 -16.63
C ILE A 6 11.09 -9.69 -16.57
N ASN A 7 11.90 -10.42 -17.33
CA ASN A 7 13.33 -10.18 -17.42
C ASN A 7 13.62 -9.31 -18.65
N THR A 8 14.40 -8.27 -18.46
CA THR A 8 14.89 -7.38 -19.51
C THR A 8 16.42 -7.37 -19.49
N LEU A 9 17.05 -6.88 -20.56
CA LEU A 9 18.51 -6.72 -20.61
C LEU A 9 19.08 -5.84 -19.48
N PHE A 10 18.26 -4.93 -18.94
CA PHE A 10 18.68 -3.96 -17.92
C PHE A 10 18.24 -4.34 -16.50
N GLY A 11 17.56 -5.48 -16.32
CA GLY A 11 17.08 -5.92 -15.01
C GLY A 11 15.77 -6.71 -15.08
N SER A 12 15.26 -7.10 -13.92
CA SER A 12 14.02 -7.89 -13.79
C SER A 12 12.94 -7.12 -13.03
N ILE A 13 11.72 -7.14 -13.54
CA ILE A 13 10.53 -6.64 -12.84
C ILE A 13 9.74 -7.84 -12.31
N VAL A 14 9.43 -7.81 -11.02
CA VAL A 14 8.64 -8.85 -10.34
C VAL A 14 7.23 -8.30 -10.08
N LEU A 15 6.25 -8.86 -10.77
CA LEU A 15 4.85 -8.47 -10.67
C LEU A 15 4.16 -9.30 -9.59
N LYS A 16 3.56 -8.59 -8.62
CA LYS A 16 2.75 -9.19 -7.56
C LYS A 16 1.40 -8.48 -7.49
N ARG A 17 0.32 -9.26 -7.54
CA ARG A 17 -1.02 -8.75 -7.27
C ARG A 17 -1.21 -8.58 -5.76
N HIS A 18 -1.53 -7.37 -5.31
CA HIS A 18 -1.85 -7.12 -3.91
C HIS A 18 -3.35 -7.39 -3.64
N PRO A 19 -3.71 -8.30 -2.71
CA PRO A 19 -5.11 -8.70 -2.53
C PRO A 19 -6.01 -7.55 -2.09
N ARG A 20 -5.49 -6.62 -1.27
CA ARG A 20 -6.26 -5.48 -0.75
C ARG A 20 -6.46 -4.36 -1.77
N TRP A 21 -5.66 -4.30 -2.83
CA TRP A 21 -5.88 -3.28 -3.88
C TRP A 21 -7.16 -3.52 -4.67
N ASN A 22 -7.59 -4.77 -4.78
CA ASN A 22 -8.87 -5.10 -5.43
C ASN A 22 -10.09 -4.64 -4.61
N GLN A 23 -9.90 -4.32 -3.33
CA GLN A 23 -10.97 -3.86 -2.44
C GLN A 23 -11.10 -2.33 -2.45
N LEU A 24 -10.13 -1.62 -3.03
CA LEU A 24 -10.16 -0.16 -3.17
C LEU A 24 -10.88 0.20 -4.47
N THR A 25 -12.21 0.09 -4.44
CA THR A 25 -13.09 0.41 -5.56
C THR A 25 -13.05 1.90 -5.88
N GLY A 26 -13.15 2.24 -7.17
CA GLY A 26 -13.28 3.63 -7.64
C GLY A 26 -14.69 4.20 -7.43
N GLY A 27 -14.84 5.50 -7.61
CA GLY A 27 -16.14 6.17 -7.45
C GLY A 27 -16.08 7.66 -7.75
N THR A 28 -17.13 8.38 -7.37
CA THR A 28 -17.20 9.84 -7.49
C THR A 28 -17.54 10.43 -6.12
N THR A 29 -16.69 11.33 -5.62
CA THR A 29 -16.94 12.08 -4.37
C THR A 29 -16.96 13.55 -4.70
N GLY A 30 -18.07 14.24 -4.41
CA GLY A 30 -18.19 15.69 -4.66
C GLY A 30 -17.99 16.11 -6.13
N GLY A 31 -18.33 15.23 -7.09
CA GLY A 31 -18.18 15.50 -8.53
C GLY A 31 -16.81 15.14 -9.12
N ALA A 32 -15.82 14.78 -8.30
CA ALA A 32 -14.52 14.30 -8.77
C ALA A 32 -14.48 12.77 -8.83
N ALA A 33 -14.22 12.22 -10.02
CA ALA A 33 -14.06 10.78 -10.22
C ALA A 33 -12.65 10.33 -9.78
N TYR A 34 -12.57 9.28 -8.97
CA TYR A 34 -11.33 8.62 -8.60
C TYR A 34 -11.31 7.18 -9.13
N LYS A 35 -10.16 6.77 -9.66
CA LYS A 35 -9.98 5.46 -10.27
C LYS A 35 -9.70 4.39 -9.22
N SER A 36 -10.24 3.19 -9.45
CA SER A 36 -10.00 2.01 -8.62
C SER A 36 -8.50 1.73 -8.52
N ALA A 37 -8.03 1.19 -7.39
CA ALA A 37 -6.66 0.69 -7.30
C ALA A 37 -6.46 -0.64 -8.05
N ALA A 38 -7.56 -1.28 -8.50
CA ALA A 38 -7.50 -2.42 -9.40
C ALA A 38 -6.96 -2.06 -10.80
N ASP A 39 -7.18 -0.82 -11.25
CA ASP A 39 -6.81 -0.33 -12.59
C ASP A 39 -5.43 0.36 -12.57
N GLN A 40 -4.61 0.06 -11.56
CA GLN A 40 -3.35 0.73 -11.29
C GLN A 40 -2.23 -0.29 -11.15
N LEU A 41 -1.05 0.09 -11.65
CA LEU A 41 0.21 -0.61 -11.41
C LEU A 41 1.16 0.38 -10.75
N VAL A 42 1.77 -0.01 -9.64
CA VAL A 42 2.82 0.78 -8.99
C VAL A 42 4.10 -0.02 -9.04
N ILE A 43 5.12 0.59 -9.65
CA ILE A 43 6.48 0.08 -9.72
C ILE A 43 7.22 0.72 -8.56
N LEU A 44 7.69 -0.13 -7.65
CA LEU A 44 8.43 0.26 -6.46
C LEU A 44 9.86 -0.24 -6.59
N ASP A 45 10.80 0.65 -6.32
CA ASP A 45 12.18 0.27 -6.09
C ASP A 45 12.35 -0.07 -4.61
N MET A 46 12.52 -1.35 -4.32
CA MET A 46 12.62 -1.86 -2.95
C MET A 46 13.91 -1.43 -2.24
N GLU A 47 14.94 -0.99 -2.96
CA GLU A 47 16.15 -0.42 -2.34
C GLU A 47 15.88 0.96 -1.73
N ASN A 48 14.98 1.71 -2.37
CA ASN A 48 14.63 3.08 -2.02
C ASN A 48 13.37 3.18 -1.14
N LEU A 49 12.67 2.07 -0.89
CA LEU A 49 11.53 2.02 0.03
C LEU A 49 11.96 1.44 1.38
N LYS A 50 12.00 2.29 2.41
CA LYS A 50 12.44 1.89 3.76
C LYS A 50 11.30 1.88 4.75
N TYR A 51 11.13 0.76 5.44
CA TYR A 51 10.27 0.68 6.61
C TYR A 51 10.98 1.30 7.81
N ARG A 52 10.41 2.36 8.38
CA ARG A 52 10.94 3.06 9.55
C ARG A 52 10.12 2.70 10.76
N TYR A 53 10.73 1.85 11.57
CA TYR A 53 10.23 1.48 12.88
C TYR A 53 10.88 2.38 13.95
N LEU A 54 10.11 2.77 14.95
CA LEU A 54 10.53 3.47 16.15
C LEU A 54 11.26 2.51 17.09
N ARG A 55 12.58 2.43 16.93
CA ARG A 55 13.48 1.62 17.75
C ARG A 55 13.15 1.71 19.26
N GLY A 56 12.72 0.59 19.84
CA GLY A 56 12.44 0.46 21.28
C GLY A 56 11.13 1.08 21.75
N ARG A 57 10.27 1.52 20.82
CA ARG A 57 9.02 2.24 21.12
C ARG A 57 7.86 1.93 20.19
N ASP A 58 8.05 1.06 19.20
CA ASP A 58 7.07 0.70 18.19
C ASP A 58 5.76 0.24 18.79
N THR A 59 5.80 -0.78 19.67
CA THR A 59 4.60 -1.40 20.23
C THR A 59 4.48 -1.07 21.71
N LYS A 60 3.44 -0.34 22.08
CA LYS A 60 3.13 0.01 23.46
C LYS A 60 1.79 -0.61 23.86
N TYR A 61 1.75 -1.14 25.07
CA TYR A 61 0.49 -1.57 25.67
C TYR A 61 -0.16 -0.37 26.37
N GLU A 62 -1.31 0.06 25.87
CA GLU A 62 -2.16 1.02 26.55
C GLU A 62 -3.25 0.26 27.30
N LYS A 63 -3.14 0.30 28.64
CA LYS A 63 -4.08 -0.36 29.55
C LYS A 63 -5.44 0.31 29.58
N THR A 64 -5.48 1.61 29.34
CA THR A 64 -6.69 2.44 29.45
C THR A 64 -6.78 3.34 28.23
N LEU A 65 -7.51 2.88 27.22
CA LEU A 65 -7.90 3.69 26.06
C LEU A 65 -9.25 4.33 26.37
N GLU A 66 -9.22 5.59 26.79
CA GLU A 66 -10.43 6.36 27.11
C GLU A 66 -11.18 6.69 25.80
N ALA A 67 -12.43 6.24 25.70
CA ALA A 67 -13.33 6.62 24.62
C ALA A 67 -14.49 7.43 25.20
N ASN A 68 -14.67 8.66 24.69
CA ASN A 68 -15.72 9.57 25.17
C ASN A 68 -17.11 8.90 25.08
N GLY A 69 -17.78 8.76 26.23
CA GLY A 69 -19.14 8.20 26.33
C GLY A 69 -19.23 6.68 26.49
N MET A 70 -18.13 5.98 26.76
CA MET A 70 -18.12 4.52 26.95
C MET A 70 -17.72 4.17 28.38
N ASP A 71 -18.65 3.61 29.16
CA ASP A 71 -18.38 3.05 30.49
C ASP A 71 -17.83 1.62 30.36
N GLY A 72 -16.56 1.50 29.98
CA GLY A 72 -15.90 0.23 29.77
C GLY A 72 -14.38 0.34 29.69
N MET A 73 -13.67 -0.66 30.23
CA MET A 73 -12.21 -0.72 30.18
C MET A 73 -11.75 -1.30 28.83
N LYS A 74 -11.16 -0.45 27.98
CA LYS A 74 -10.55 -0.88 26.72
C LYS A 74 -9.03 -0.84 26.86
N SER A 75 -8.38 -1.97 26.57
CA SER A 75 -6.93 -2.07 26.48
C SER A 75 -6.52 -2.49 25.07
N GLY A 76 -5.34 -2.05 24.63
CA GLY A 76 -4.88 -2.31 23.28
C GLY A 76 -3.37 -2.19 23.14
N TRP A 77 -2.84 -2.87 22.13
CA TRP A 77 -1.48 -2.66 21.66
C TRP A 77 -1.50 -1.65 20.54
N ILE A 78 -0.84 -0.52 20.73
CA ILE A 78 -0.65 0.48 19.68
C ILE A 78 0.73 0.26 19.08
N THR A 79 0.77 0.07 17.76
CA THR A 79 2.02 0.02 17.01
C THR A 79 2.12 1.22 16.09
N GLU A 80 3.19 1.99 16.25
CA GLU A 80 3.51 3.13 15.40
C GLU A 80 4.55 2.68 14.36
N CYS A 81 4.32 2.98 13.08
CA CYS A 81 5.30 2.71 12.03
C CYS A 81 5.24 3.77 10.93
N GLY A 82 6.38 4.03 10.31
CA GLY A 82 6.50 4.91 9.14
C GLY A 82 6.99 4.15 7.91
N ALA A 83 6.61 4.65 6.74
CA ALA A 83 7.23 4.28 5.48
C ALA A 83 7.98 5.51 4.94
N GLU A 84 9.24 5.34 4.59
CA GLU A 84 10.10 6.37 4.04
C GLU A 84 10.42 6.04 2.58
N VAL A 85 10.14 6.99 1.68
CA VAL A 85 10.38 6.84 0.24
C VAL A 85 11.58 7.71 -0.13
N HIS A 86 12.67 7.08 -0.54
CA HIS A 86 13.86 7.74 -1.06
C HIS A 86 13.73 7.90 -2.58
N GLN A 87 14.29 8.98 -3.12
CA GLN A 87 14.37 9.25 -4.56
C GLN A 87 13.06 8.98 -5.32
N PRO A 88 12.06 9.88 -5.24
CA PRO A 88 10.72 9.63 -5.80
C PRO A 88 10.70 9.34 -7.31
N LYS A 89 11.75 9.72 -8.05
CA LYS A 89 11.87 9.47 -9.51
C LYS A 89 12.19 8.02 -9.87
N THR A 90 12.65 7.19 -8.94
CA THR A 90 12.91 5.76 -9.19
C THR A 90 11.63 4.91 -9.13
N HIS A 91 10.56 5.49 -8.60
CA HIS A 91 9.25 4.86 -8.48
C HIS A 91 8.35 5.33 -9.61
N PHE A 92 7.40 4.48 -10.00
CA PHE A 92 6.45 4.84 -11.05
C PHE A 92 5.04 4.38 -10.72
N ARG A 93 4.05 5.17 -11.13
CA ARG A 93 2.63 4.82 -10.99
C ARG A 93 1.96 4.94 -12.33
N ILE A 94 1.38 3.84 -12.78
CA ILE A 94 0.59 3.76 -14.01
C ILE A 94 -0.87 3.67 -13.60
N THR A 95 -1.70 4.56 -14.15
CA THR A 95 -3.13 4.61 -13.89
C THR A 95 -3.90 4.42 -15.18
N GLY A 96 -5.13 3.88 -15.09
CA GLY A 96 -6.00 3.72 -16.24
C GLY A 96 -5.73 2.47 -17.07
N LEU A 97 -5.22 1.39 -16.44
CA LEU A 97 -5.08 0.08 -17.07
C LEU A 97 -6.44 -0.63 -17.13
N THR A 98 -7.37 -0.09 -17.93
CA THR A 98 -8.76 -0.56 -18.00
C THR A 98 -8.99 -1.61 -19.09
N ALA A 99 -8.04 -1.79 -20.00
CA ALA A 99 -8.10 -2.77 -21.07
C ALA A 99 -6.70 -3.30 -21.39
N ALA A 100 -6.62 -4.58 -21.72
CA ALA A 100 -5.44 -5.22 -22.28
C ALA A 100 -5.86 -6.00 -23.52
N ALA A 101 -4.95 -6.15 -24.48
CA ALA A 101 -5.17 -7.09 -25.58
C ALA A 101 -5.30 -8.50 -25.01
N ILE A 102 -6.22 -9.29 -25.55
CA ILE A 102 -6.30 -10.73 -25.24
C ILE A 102 -5.00 -11.35 -25.75
N ASP A 103 -4.29 -12.07 -24.88
CA ASP A 103 -3.11 -12.84 -25.26
C ASP A 103 -3.55 -13.89 -26.28
N SER A 104 -2.99 -13.83 -27.48
CA SER A 104 -3.34 -14.68 -28.63
C SER A 104 -2.90 -16.12 -28.43
#